data_AF-A0A7C3D741-F1
#
_entry.id   AF-A0A7C3D741-F1
#
_cell.length_a   1.000
_cell.length_b   1.000
_cell.length_c   1.000
_cell.angle_alpha   90.00
_cell.angle_beta   90.00
_cell.angle_gamma   90.00
#
_symmetry.space_group_name_H-M   'P 1'
#
loop_
_entity.id
_entity.type
_entity.pdbx_description
1 polymer ?
#
loop_
_entity_poly.entity_id
_entity_poly.type
_entity_poly.pdbx_seq_one_letter_code
_entity_poly.pdbx_strand_id
1 'polypeptide(L)' 'MLKNGDPAPDFTLTTVDGRSVSLSDALHRGRNVLLVFLRHLG' A
#
# COMPACT_ATOMS: atom_id res chain seq x y z
N MET A 1 -8.47 3.71 14.11
CA MET A 1 -7.19 4.45 14.19
C MET A 1 -6.08 3.42 14.28
N LEU A 2 -5.11 3.45 13.37
CA LEU A 2 -3.96 2.54 13.42
C LEU A 2 -2.92 3.06 14.41
N LYS A 3 -2.24 2.14 15.09
CA LYS A 3 -1.15 2.41 16.03
C LYS A 3 0.13 1.71 15.56
N ASN A 4 1.27 2.16 16.09
CA ASN A 4 2.55 1.51 15.82
C ASN A 4 2.51 0.05 16.32
N GLY A 5 2.95 -0.88 15.47
CA GLY A 5 2.91 -2.32 15.74
C GLY A 5 1.63 -3.02 15.27
N ASP A 6 0.57 -2.27 14.95
CA ASP A 6 -0.60 -2.87 14.30
C ASP A 6 -0.22 -3.34 12.89
N PRO A 7 -0.69 -4.53 12.45
CA PRO A 7 -0.60 -4.92 11.05
C PRO A 7 -1.26 -3.85 10.17
N ALA A 8 -0.58 -3.46 9.09
CA ALA A 8 -1.18 -2.58 8.10
C ALA A 8 -2.42 -3.27 7.48
N PRO A 9 -3.59 -2.61 7.44
CA PRO A 9 -4.77 -3.18 6.82
C PRO A 9 -4.51 -3.46 5.34
N ASP A 10 -4.96 -4.61 4.86
CA ASP A 10 -4.88 -4.87 3.43
C ASP A 10 -5.85 -3.95 2.68
N PHE A 11 -5.41 -3.52 1.50
CA PHE A 11 -6.21 -2.71 0.60
C PHE A 11 -5.76 -2.98 -0.84
N THR A 12 -6.66 -2.69 -1.77
CA THR A 12 -6.42 -2.84 -3.20
C THR A 12 -6.59 -1.51 -3.89
N LEU A 13 -5.65 -1.16 -4.76
CA LEU A 13 -5.70 0.03 -5.59
C LEU A 13 -5.62 -0.33 -7.07
N THR A 14 -6.15 0.56 -7.90
CA THR A 14 -5.93 0.54 -9.35
C THR A 14 -4.70 1.37 -9.67
N THR A 15 -3.78 0.81 -10.43
CA THR A 15 -2.59 1.49 -10.93
C THR A 15 -2.95 2.40 -12.11
N VAL A 16 -2.02 3.28 -12.51
CA VAL A 16 -2.22 4.23 -13.62
C VAL A 16 -2.48 3.56 -14.97
N ASP A 17 -2.06 2.30 -15.13
CA ASP A 17 -2.30 1.48 -16.32
C ASP A 17 -3.47 0.51 -16.15
N GLY A 18 -4.32 0.71 -15.13
CA GLY A 18 -5.57 -0.02 -14.93
C GLY A 18 -5.43 -1.40 -14.29
N ARG A 19 -4.22 -1.81 -13.87
CA ARG A 19 -4.01 -3.07 -13.15
C ARG A 19 -4.42 -2.94 -11.69
N SER A 20 -4.77 -4.06 -11.09
CA SER A 20 -5.05 -4.15 -9.65
C SER A 20 -3.79 -4.52 -8.88
N VAL A 21 -3.55 -3.89 -7.74
CA VAL A 21 -2.46 -4.22 -6.81
C VAL A 21 -2.96 -4.20 -5.36
N SER A 22 -2.59 -5.20 -4.56
CA SER A 22 -2.88 -5.23 -3.12
C SER A 22 -1.63 -4.95 -2.27
N LEU A 23 -1.84 -4.52 -1.03
CA LEU A 23 -0.74 -4.39 -0.07
C LEU A 23 -0.15 -5.78 0.29
N SER A 24 -1.01 -6.79 0.44
CA SER A 24 -0.59 -8.18 0.70
C SER A 24 0.40 -8.70 -0.36
N ASP A 25 0.17 -8.43 -1.65
CA ASP A 25 1.08 -8.82 -2.74
C ASP A 25 2.45 -8.14 -2.64
N ALA A 26 2.49 -6.88 -2.19
CA ALA A 26 3.73 -6.15 -1.97
C ALA A 26 4.53 -6.71 -0.78
N LEU A 27 3.84 -7.11 0.29
CA LEU A 27 4.42 -7.68 1.51
C LEU A 27 4.92 -9.12 1.31
N HIS A 28 4.21 -9.96 0.55
CA HIS A 28 4.55 -11.37 0.31
C HIS A 28 5.91 -11.60 -0.36
N ARG A 29 6.54 -10.56 -0.89
CA ARG A 29 7.86 -10.64 -1.52
C ARG A 29 9.03 -10.56 -0.51
N GLY A 30 8.74 -10.62 0.80
CA GLY A 30 9.75 -10.49 1.86
C GLY A 30 10.38 -9.10 1.91
N ARG A 31 9.64 -8.08 1.43
CA ARG A 31 10.13 -6.72 1.27
C ARG A 31 9.54 -5.83 2.37
N ASN A 32 10.36 -4.93 2.89
CA ASN A 32 9.86 -3.79 3.65
C ASN A 32 9.16 -2.83 2.68
N VAL A 33 7.96 -2.38 3.05
CA VAL A 33 7.13 -1.49 2.24
C VAL A 33 6.96 -0.16 2.97
N LEU A 34 7.18 0.95 2.27
CA LEU A 34 6.86 2.30 2.72
C LEU A 34 5.72 2.84 1.85
N LEU A 35 4.62 3.24 2.48
CA LEU A 35 3.49 3.87 1.81
C LEU A 35 3.61 5.39 1.89
N VAL A 36 3.63 6.05 0.73
CA VAL A 36 3.68 7.52 0.63
C VAL A 36 2.35 8.01 0.03
N PHE A 37 1.61 8.79 0.81
CA PHE A 37 0.33 9.37 0.38
C PHE A 37 0.53 10.85 0.03
N LEU A 38 0.24 11.22 -1.21
CA LEU A 38 0.31 12.60 -1.70
C LEU A 38 -1.10 13.10 -2.00
N ARG A 39 -1.48 14.28 -1.50
CA ARG A 39 -2.81 14.87 -1.74
C ARG A 39 -2.90 15.54 -3.12
N HIS A 40 -1.80 16.07 -3.61
CA HIS A 40 -1.66 16.73 -4.91
C HIS A 40 -0.19 16.64 -5.31
N LEU A 41 0.07 16.17 -6.52
CA LEU A 41 1.29 16.51 -7.24
C LEU A 41 0.99 17.87 -7.87
N GLY A 42 1.72 18.90 -7.47
CA GLY A 42 1.56 20.26 -8.01
C GLY A 42 1.67 20.27 -9.53
#